data_AF-A0AAE3AEI6-F1
#
_entry.id   AF-A0AAE3AEI6-F1
#
_cell.length_a   1.000
_cell.length_b   1.000
_cell.length_c   1.000
_cell.angle_alpha   90.00
_cell.angle_beta   90.00
_cell.angle_gamma   90.00
#
_symmetry.space_group_name_H-M   'P 1'
#
loop_
_entity.id
_entity.type
_entity.pdbx_description
1 polymer ?
#
loop_
_entity_poly.entity_id
_entity_poly.type
_entity_poly.pdbx_seq_one_letter_code
_entity_poly.pdbx_strand_id
1 'polypeptide(L)'
;MFFAKATYAELRQGYTKRNGFIFTALTDPANVHDAIVVHVLQSAGCITPQLPHSSRSFAEHLALIQSEGLEKAIVISDEIGWLSQCPSLQFLWVIPSDSAADGFDFSPLYYMPCVKWLRCQTAYGIAGKLHGEIDYGKVPGLRCLYVSHTKYEYGFANALDLQSLNLCAYQGNDLADVIGGESLDWLSLTQGKIHSLNGLHKAKSLKSLSLCYQRNLTDISALVNVKSTLFQLCLDHCSHITDFSALSALSALEYLELQGNSILPNLSFLCNMPNLKVFNLGMDVSDGDLSLCMNVPYVTCKNRRHFNLRDAELPKQLCSVQDDHGVELWRRC
;
A
#
# COMPACT_ATOMS: atom_id res chain seq x y z
N MET A 1 5.02 23.32 -15.58
CA MET A 1 4.04 24.19 -14.89
C MET A 1 2.58 23.73 -15.13
N PHE A 2 2.34 22.44 -15.42
CA PHE A 2 1.12 21.99 -16.11
C PHE A 2 0.02 21.41 -15.21
N PHE A 3 0.29 21.06 -13.97
CA PHE A 3 -0.65 20.31 -13.13
C PHE A 3 -1.12 21.17 -11.94
N ALA A 4 -2.34 21.69 -12.04
CA ALA A 4 -3.06 22.28 -10.91
C ALA A 4 -3.82 21.19 -10.14
N LYS A 5 -4.19 21.47 -8.89
CA LYS A 5 -5.11 20.60 -8.14
C LYS A 5 -6.42 20.47 -8.90
N ALA A 6 -6.92 19.25 -9.00
CA ALA A 6 -8.22 18.96 -9.59
C ALA A 6 -9.32 19.70 -8.82
N THR A 7 -10.25 20.28 -9.56
CA THR A 7 -11.49 20.82 -9.01
C THR A 7 -12.33 19.70 -8.38
N TYR A 8 -13.27 20.05 -7.51
CA TYR A 8 -14.14 19.05 -6.89
C TYR A 8 -14.94 18.21 -7.91
N ALA A 9 -15.34 18.80 -9.04
CA ALA A 9 -16.00 18.09 -10.12
C ALA A 9 -15.06 17.06 -10.78
N GLU A 10 -13.80 17.44 -11.03
CA GLU A 10 -12.79 16.56 -11.60
C GLU A 10 -12.39 15.43 -10.64
N LEU A 11 -12.38 15.67 -9.32
CA LEU A 11 -12.17 14.62 -8.32
C LEU A 11 -13.27 13.56 -8.36
N ARG A 12 -14.53 13.98 -8.49
CA ARG A 12 -15.65 13.03 -8.64
C ARG A 12 -15.57 12.25 -9.95
N GLN A 13 -15.05 12.87 -11.00
CA GLN A 13 -14.87 12.25 -12.30
C GLN A 13 -13.64 11.32 -12.36
N GLY A 14 -12.62 11.58 -11.53
CA GLY A 14 -11.40 10.78 -11.45
C GLY A 14 -10.38 11.06 -12.57
N TYR A 15 -10.64 11.98 -13.49
CA TYR A 15 -9.69 12.39 -14.53
C TYR A 15 -9.94 13.83 -15.00
N THR A 16 -8.95 14.40 -15.69
CA THR A 16 -9.05 15.67 -16.43
C THR A 16 -8.74 15.45 -17.90
N LYS A 17 -9.40 16.21 -18.79
CA LYS A 17 -9.10 16.22 -20.23
C LYS A 17 -8.38 17.52 -20.60
N ARG A 18 -7.20 17.42 -21.20
CA ARG A 18 -6.35 18.58 -21.53
C ARG A 18 -5.84 18.45 -22.96
N ASN A 19 -6.21 19.38 -23.83
CA ASN A 19 -5.83 19.38 -25.26
C ASN A 19 -6.14 18.04 -25.98
N GLY A 20 -7.14 17.30 -25.52
CA GLY A 20 -7.51 15.98 -26.06
C GLY A 20 -6.89 14.79 -25.33
N PHE A 21 -5.86 14.99 -24.52
CA PHE A 21 -5.23 13.98 -23.66
C PHE A 21 -6.01 13.79 -22.35
N ILE A 22 -5.87 12.61 -21.74
CA ILE A 22 -6.49 12.26 -20.47
C ILE A 22 -5.41 12.16 -19.39
N PHE A 23 -5.67 12.78 -18.24
CA PHE A 23 -4.80 12.74 -17.07
C PHE A 23 -5.58 12.35 -15.83
N THR A 24 -4.97 11.58 -14.94
CA THR A 24 -5.53 11.17 -13.65
C THR A 24 -4.46 11.20 -12.56
N ALA A 25 -4.85 10.97 -11.31
CA ALA A 25 -3.92 10.78 -10.22
C ALA A 25 -3.43 9.31 -10.21
N LEU A 26 -2.13 9.12 -10.00
CA LEU A 26 -1.54 7.79 -9.87
C LEU A 26 -1.08 7.49 -8.44
N THR A 27 -0.62 8.51 -7.74
CA THR A 27 -0.12 8.43 -6.36
C THR A 27 -0.74 9.54 -5.53
N ASP A 28 -0.55 9.49 -4.22
CA ASP A 28 -0.96 10.60 -3.38
C ASP A 28 -0.18 11.90 -3.66
N PRO A 29 -0.85 13.07 -3.53
CA PRO A 29 -2.26 13.21 -3.18
C PRO A 29 -3.18 12.94 -4.39
N ALA A 30 -4.25 12.18 -4.17
CA ALA A 30 -5.22 11.80 -5.21
C ALA A 30 -5.91 12.97 -5.95
N ASN A 31 -5.72 14.22 -5.48
CA ASN A 31 -6.24 15.42 -6.13
C ASN A 31 -5.30 16.09 -7.14
N VAL A 32 -4.21 15.44 -7.51
CA VAL A 32 -3.29 15.94 -8.53
C VAL A 32 -3.35 14.99 -9.73
N HIS A 33 -3.96 15.44 -10.83
CA HIS A 33 -4.07 14.65 -12.06
C HIS A 33 -2.84 14.89 -12.94
N ASP A 34 -1.73 14.23 -12.64
CA ASP A 34 -0.42 14.39 -13.29
C ASP A 34 0.07 13.15 -14.06
N ALA A 35 -0.70 12.04 -14.03
CA ALA A 35 -0.40 10.85 -14.81
C ALA A 35 -1.16 10.84 -16.13
N ILE A 36 -0.45 10.75 -17.25
CA ILE A 36 -1.06 10.61 -18.57
C ILE A 36 -1.61 9.20 -18.75
N VAL A 37 -2.80 9.08 -19.34
CA VAL A 37 -3.41 7.79 -19.70
C VAL A 37 -3.10 7.49 -21.16
N VAL A 38 -2.39 6.39 -21.41
CA VAL A 38 -1.95 5.98 -22.75
C VAL A 38 -2.67 4.70 -23.14
N HIS A 39 -3.56 4.80 -24.13
CA HIS A 39 -4.09 3.65 -24.86
C HIS A 39 -3.29 3.50 -26.15
N VAL A 40 -2.49 2.44 -26.27
CA VAL A 40 -1.60 2.28 -27.44
C VAL A 40 -2.39 2.00 -28.72
N LEU A 41 -3.47 1.23 -28.61
CA LEU A 41 -4.47 1.07 -29.66
C LEU A 41 -5.75 1.79 -29.26
N GLN A 42 -6.48 2.37 -30.22
CA GLN A 42 -7.81 2.93 -29.94
C GLN A 42 -8.79 1.87 -29.43
N SER A 43 -8.58 0.60 -29.80
CA SER A 43 -9.34 -0.55 -29.33
C SER A 43 -8.83 -1.14 -28.00
N ALA A 44 -7.68 -0.68 -27.49
CA ALA A 44 -7.10 -1.21 -26.25
C ALA A 44 -7.97 -0.79 -25.06
N GLY A 45 -8.86 -1.69 -24.64
CA GLY A 45 -9.73 -1.55 -23.49
C GLY A 45 -9.23 -2.33 -22.28
N CYS A 46 -9.84 -2.07 -21.12
CA CYS A 46 -9.69 -2.85 -19.90
C CYS A 46 -10.93 -2.65 -18.99
N ILE A 47 -11.26 -3.63 -18.15
CA ILE A 47 -12.35 -3.55 -17.15
C ILE A 47 -12.02 -2.51 -16.07
N THR A 48 -10.75 -2.33 -15.70
CA THR A 48 -10.37 -1.37 -14.67
C THR A 48 -8.95 -0.87 -14.94
N PRO A 49 -8.72 0.45 -14.90
CA PRO A 49 -9.66 1.52 -14.56
C PRO A 49 -10.58 1.88 -15.76
N GLN A 50 -11.80 2.33 -15.46
CA GLN A 50 -12.76 2.81 -16.45
C GLN A 50 -12.47 4.27 -16.86
N LEU A 51 -11.28 4.49 -17.45
CA LEU A 51 -10.85 5.80 -17.95
C LEU A 51 -11.24 5.95 -19.43
N PRO A 52 -11.60 7.16 -19.88
CA PRO A 52 -11.97 7.37 -21.27
C PRO A 52 -10.74 7.33 -22.19
N HIS A 53 -11.00 7.05 -23.46
CA HIS A 53 -9.97 7.17 -24.49
C HIS A 53 -9.62 8.65 -24.76
N SER A 54 -8.32 8.88 -24.94
CA SER A 54 -7.79 10.13 -25.48
C SER A 54 -8.24 10.33 -26.93
N SER A 55 -8.47 11.57 -27.35
CA SER A 55 -8.72 11.90 -28.75
C SER A 55 -7.42 12.04 -29.57
N ARG A 56 -6.27 11.78 -28.94
CA ARG A 56 -4.94 11.89 -29.54
C ARG A 56 -4.39 10.51 -29.91
N SER A 57 -3.57 10.46 -30.94
CA SER A 57 -2.88 9.25 -31.38
C SER A 57 -1.79 8.82 -30.40
N PHE A 58 -1.39 7.55 -30.44
CA PHE A 58 -0.25 7.08 -29.64
C PHE A 58 1.05 7.86 -29.91
N ALA A 59 1.32 8.20 -31.17
CA ALA A 59 2.48 9.02 -31.55
C ALA A 59 2.47 10.40 -30.88
N GLU A 60 1.29 11.04 -30.75
CA GLU A 60 1.15 12.30 -30.02
C GLU A 60 1.36 12.12 -28.50
N HIS A 61 0.99 10.98 -27.92
CA HIS A 61 1.28 10.69 -26.50
C HIS A 61 2.79 10.54 -26.27
N LEU A 62 3.46 9.77 -27.14
CA LEU A 62 4.92 9.58 -27.07
C LEU A 62 5.65 10.93 -27.18
N ALA A 63 5.28 11.74 -28.16
CA ALA A 63 5.86 13.07 -28.35
C ALA A 63 5.65 13.96 -27.12
N LEU A 64 4.45 13.95 -26.52
CA LEU A 64 4.16 14.76 -25.33
C LEU A 64 4.97 14.29 -24.10
N ILE A 65 5.08 12.98 -23.88
CA ILE A 65 5.87 12.42 -22.77
C ILE A 65 7.32 12.87 -22.90
N GLN A 66 7.88 12.77 -24.11
CA GLN A 66 9.27 13.12 -24.39
C GLN A 66 9.53 14.63 -24.33
N SER A 67 8.64 15.46 -24.88
CA SER A 67 8.85 16.91 -24.94
C SER A 67 8.65 17.59 -23.58
N GLU A 68 7.69 17.12 -22.78
CA GLU A 68 7.38 17.70 -21.48
C GLU A 68 8.06 16.99 -20.31
N GLY A 69 8.76 15.88 -20.58
CA GLY A 69 9.42 15.08 -19.55
C GLY A 69 8.45 14.53 -18.52
N LEU A 70 7.29 14.01 -18.97
CA LEU A 70 6.28 13.48 -18.07
C LEU A 70 6.83 12.30 -17.25
N GLU A 71 6.51 12.28 -15.96
CA GLU A 71 7.04 11.28 -15.02
C GLU A 71 6.07 10.14 -14.71
N LYS A 72 4.77 10.33 -14.94
CA LYS A 72 3.73 9.39 -14.51
C LYS A 72 2.85 8.96 -15.68
N ALA A 73 2.61 7.68 -15.81
CA ALA A 73 1.71 7.16 -16.83
C ALA A 73 0.91 5.94 -16.35
N ILE A 74 -0.35 5.87 -16.81
CA ILE A 74 -1.14 4.65 -16.86
C ILE A 74 -1.09 4.15 -18.30
N VAL A 75 -0.63 2.92 -18.49
CA VAL A 75 -0.37 2.34 -19.81
C VAL A 75 -1.31 1.16 -20.01
N ILE A 76 -2.22 1.30 -20.98
CA ILE A 76 -3.14 0.26 -21.42
C ILE A 76 -2.70 -0.17 -22.82
N SER A 77 -2.09 -1.35 -22.93
CA SER A 77 -1.38 -1.76 -24.14
C SER A 77 -1.30 -3.28 -24.31
N ASP A 78 -1.05 -3.72 -25.54
CA ASP A 78 -0.72 -5.12 -25.86
C ASP A 78 0.79 -5.39 -25.79
N GLU A 79 1.61 -4.34 -25.76
CA GLU A 79 3.06 -4.40 -25.57
C GLU A 79 3.62 -3.12 -24.94
N ILE A 80 4.78 -3.22 -24.29
CA ILE A 80 5.40 -2.07 -23.58
C ILE A 80 6.86 -1.82 -23.97
N GLY A 81 7.34 -2.40 -25.08
CA GLY A 81 8.72 -2.20 -25.54
C GLY A 81 9.07 -0.72 -25.78
N TRP A 82 8.08 0.09 -26.15
CA TRP A 82 8.22 1.52 -26.36
C TRP A 82 8.56 2.34 -25.10
N LEU A 83 8.31 1.82 -23.89
CA LEU A 83 8.60 2.54 -22.64
C LEU A 83 10.08 2.92 -22.51
N SER A 84 10.98 2.11 -23.10
CA SER A 84 12.41 2.40 -23.19
C SER A 84 12.75 3.74 -23.86
N GLN A 85 11.84 4.28 -24.69
CA GLN A 85 11.98 5.57 -25.36
C GLN A 85 11.56 6.76 -24.47
N CYS A 86 11.06 6.49 -23.26
CA CYS A 86 10.53 7.49 -22.32
C CYS A 86 11.26 7.44 -20.96
N PRO A 87 12.56 7.80 -20.90
CA PRO A 87 13.36 7.66 -19.68
C PRO A 87 12.93 8.60 -18.54
N SER A 88 12.05 9.57 -18.79
CA SER A 88 11.47 10.43 -17.74
C SER A 88 10.43 9.72 -16.88
N LEU A 89 9.83 8.63 -17.37
CA LEU A 89 8.78 7.91 -16.65
C LEU A 89 9.33 7.18 -15.43
N GLN A 90 8.85 7.57 -14.26
CA GLN A 90 9.27 7.06 -12.95
C GLN A 90 8.14 6.34 -12.21
N PHE A 91 6.88 6.63 -12.55
CA PHE A 91 5.68 6.07 -11.91
C PHE A 91 4.79 5.44 -12.97
N LEU A 92 4.64 4.12 -12.92
CA LEU A 92 3.95 3.37 -13.96
C LEU A 92 2.87 2.48 -13.38
N TRP A 93 1.67 2.58 -13.95
CA TRP A 93 0.68 1.51 -13.87
C TRP A 93 0.51 0.87 -15.23
N VAL A 94 1.02 -0.36 -15.37
CA VAL A 94 0.97 -1.12 -16.62
C VAL A 94 -0.18 -2.11 -16.58
N ILE A 95 -1.05 -2.01 -17.59
CA ILE A 95 -2.26 -2.80 -17.74
C ILE A 95 -2.23 -3.41 -19.14
N PRO A 96 -2.00 -4.73 -19.25
CA PRO A 96 -2.26 -5.45 -20.50
C PRO A 96 -3.71 -5.23 -20.93
N SER A 97 -3.93 -4.84 -22.20
CA SER A 97 -5.28 -4.59 -22.70
C SER A 97 -6.07 -5.90 -22.90
N ASP A 98 -7.38 -5.81 -23.09
CA ASP A 98 -8.26 -6.95 -23.35
C ASP A 98 -7.88 -7.74 -24.63
N SER A 99 -7.18 -7.12 -25.57
CA SER A 99 -6.66 -7.76 -26.77
C SER A 99 -5.24 -8.32 -26.63
N ALA A 100 -4.59 -8.11 -25.48
CA ALA A 100 -3.23 -8.58 -25.25
C ALA A 100 -3.19 -10.11 -25.24
N ALA A 101 -2.09 -10.67 -25.75
CA ALA A 101 -1.87 -12.11 -25.70
C ALA A 101 -1.65 -12.59 -24.27
N ASP A 102 -2.02 -13.85 -24.00
CA ASP A 102 -1.61 -14.54 -22.76
C ASP A 102 -0.07 -14.59 -22.71
N GLY A 103 0.53 -14.32 -21.55
CA GLY A 103 1.99 -14.27 -21.40
C GLY A 103 2.62 -12.92 -21.79
N PHE A 104 1.90 -11.82 -21.58
CA PHE A 104 2.35 -10.45 -21.65
C PHE A 104 3.74 -10.26 -21.04
N ASP A 105 4.64 -9.69 -21.85
CA ASP A 105 6.03 -9.52 -21.50
C ASP A 105 6.25 -8.23 -20.70
N PHE A 106 6.49 -8.38 -19.39
CA PHE A 106 6.88 -7.28 -18.51
C PHE A 106 8.40 -6.99 -18.52
N SER A 107 9.21 -7.78 -19.24
CA SER A 107 10.67 -7.65 -19.24
C SER A 107 11.23 -6.29 -19.69
N PRO A 108 10.53 -5.46 -20.52
CA PRO A 108 11.01 -4.10 -20.79
C PRO A 108 11.23 -3.26 -19.52
N LEU A 109 10.47 -3.51 -18.45
CA LEU A 109 10.62 -2.81 -17.17
C LEU A 109 11.96 -3.11 -16.47
N TYR A 110 12.59 -4.25 -16.75
CA TYR A 110 13.89 -4.62 -16.17
C TYR A 110 15.04 -3.71 -16.66
N TYR A 111 14.82 -2.98 -17.76
CA TYR A 111 15.81 -2.08 -18.35
C TYR A 111 15.48 -0.59 -18.11
N MET A 112 14.59 -0.29 -17.16
CA MET A 112 14.15 1.08 -16.84
C MET A 112 14.63 1.53 -15.43
N PRO A 113 15.88 1.98 -15.27
CA PRO A 113 16.47 2.34 -13.96
C PRO A 113 15.84 3.58 -13.29
N CYS A 114 14.99 4.30 -14.00
CA CYS A 114 14.28 5.46 -13.49
C CYS A 114 12.98 5.10 -12.76
N VAL A 115 12.45 3.89 -12.93
CA VAL A 115 11.17 3.48 -12.33
C VAL A 115 11.30 3.32 -10.82
N LYS A 116 10.57 4.16 -10.07
CA LYS A 116 10.54 4.19 -8.60
C LYS A 116 9.24 3.64 -8.05
N TRP A 117 8.14 3.79 -8.77
CA TRP A 117 6.82 3.32 -8.38
C TRP A 117 6.23 2.46 -9.50
N LEU A 118 5.73 1.28 -9.14
CA LEU A 118 5.19 0.35 -10.11
C LEU A 118 3.91 -0.33 -9.60
N ARG A 119 2.97 -0.49 -10.53
CA ARG A 119 1.83 -1.39 -10.43
C ARG A 119 1.66 -2.10 -11.75
N CYS A 120 1.67 -3.42 -11.72
CA CYS A 120 1.38 -4.24 -12.91
C CYS A 120 0.06 -4.97 -12.70
N GLN A 121 -0.74 -5.10 -13.76
CA GLN A 121 -1.92 -5.94 -13.75
C GLN A 121 -1.61 -7.29 -14.40
N THR A 122 -1.30 -8.28 -13.57
CA THR A 122 -0.91 -9.62 -14.03
C THR A 122 -2.08 -10.61 -14.16
N ALA A 123 -3.26 -10.23 -13.69
CA ALA A 123 -4.47 -11.04 -13.75
C ALA A 123 -5.72 -10.22 -14.15
N TYR A 124 -6.62 -10.86 -14.90
CA TYR A 124 -7.86 -10.26 -15.38
C TYR A 124 -9.05 -11.23 -15.41
N GLY A 125 -10.27 -10.67 -15.39
CA GLY A 125 -11.53 -11.39 -15.60
C GLY A 125 -12.02 -12.25 -14.42
N ILE A 126 -13.17 -12.92 -14.64
CA ILE A 126 -13.72 -13.89 -13.69
C ILE A 126 -12.83 -15.13 -13.76
N ALA A 127 -12.24 -15.50 -12.62
CA ALA A 127 -11.26 -16.58 -12.40
C ALA A 127 -9.76 -16.23 -12.53
N GLY A 128 -9.38 -14.95 -12.71
CA GLY A 128 -7.97 -14.54 -12.64
C GLY A 128 -7.10 -15.19 -13.72
N LYS A 129 -7.54 -15.07 -14.98
CA LYS A 129 -6.79 -15.56 -16.13
C LYS A 129 -5.45 -14.82 -16.20
N LEU A 130 -4.37 -15.57 -16.41
CA LEU A 130 -3.00 -15.08 -16.48
C LEU A 130 -2.86 -14.10 -17.65
N HIS A 131 -2.36 -12.89 -17.37
CA HIS A 131 -1.87 -12.00 -18.42
C HIS A 131 -0.36 -12.10 -18.54
N GLY A 132 0.43 -12.18 -17.47
CA GLY A 132 1.89 -12.32 -17.55
C GLY A 132 2.52 -12.45 -16.16
N GLU A 133 3.82 -12.73 -16.12
CA GLU A 133 4.59 -12.82 -14.88
C GLU A 133 5.64 -11.71 -14.79
N ILE A 134 5.92 -11.26 -13.57
CA ILE A 134 6.97 -10.25 -13.32
C ILE A 134 7.76 -10.58 -12.05
N ASP A 135 9.08 -10.51 -12.19
CA ASP A 135 10.05 -10.62 -11.11
C ASP A 135 10.52 -9.22 -10.72
N TYR A 136 9.97 -8.67 -9.64
CA TYR A 136 10.30 -7.33 -9.18
C TYR A 136 11.76 -7.21 -8.71
N GLY A 137 12.44 -8.32 -8.42
CA GLY A 137 13.87 -8.34 -8.13
C GLY A 137 14.73 -7.93 -9.32
N LYS A 138 14.19 -7.95 -10.53
CA LYS A 138 14.87 -7.53 -11.76
C LYS A 138 14.56 -6.09 -12.17
N VAL A 139 13.68 -5.39 -11.45
CA VAL A 139 13.35 -3.99 -11.73
C VAL A 139 14.29 -3.09 -10.92
N PRO A 140 15.28 -2.42 -11.55
CA PRO A 140 16.28 -1.63 -10.84
C PRO A 140 15.68 -0.38 -10.19
N GLY A 141 16.09 -0.06 -8.95
CA GLY A 141 15.77 1.21 -8.29
C GLY A 141 14.33 1.36 -7.79
N LEU A 142 13.56 0.27 -7.73
CA LEU A 142 12.16 0.27 -7.30
C LEU A 142 12.03 0.64 -5.81
N ARG A 143 11.17 1.62 -5.49
CA ARG A 143 11.00 2.20 -4.13
C ARG A 143 9.61 2.01 -3.53
N CYS A 144 8.51 2.20 -4.28
CA CYS A 144 7.19 1.68 -3.87
C CYS A 144 6.68 0.67 -4.89
N LEU A 145 6.04 -0.37 -4.38
CA LEU A 145 5.36 -1.39 -5.17
C LEU A 145 3.94 -1.60 -4.63
N TYR A 146 2.98 -1.62 -5.54
CA TYR A 146 1.59 -1.99 -5.26
C TYR A 146 1.20 -3.24 -6.05
N VAL A 147 0.87 -4.31 -5.34
CA VAL A 147 0.49 -5.61 -5.91
C VAL A 147 -0.94 -5.95 -5.53
N SER A 148 -1.81 -6.13 -6.53
CA SER A 148 -3.21 -6.49 -6.28
C SER A 148 -3.40 -8.00 -6.07
N HIS A 149 -2.56 -8.82 -6.70
CA HIS A 149 -2.66 -10.28 -6.62
C HIS A 149 -1.28 -10.93 -6.74
N THR A 150 -0.82 -11.64 -5.71
CA THR A 150 0.55 -12.17 -5.66
C THR A 150 0.72 -13.54 -6.35
N LYS A 151 -0.15 -13.90 -7.30
CA LYS A 151 -0.09 -15.23 -7.96
C LYS A 151 1.01 -15.31 -9.01
N TYR A 152 1.23 -14.22 -9.73
CA TYR A 152 2.16 -14.11 -10.88
C TYR A 152 3.19 -12.99 -10.69
N GLU A 153 3.28 -12.50 -9.46
CA GLU A 153 4.07 -11.35 -9.05
C GLU A 153 4.95 -11.82 -7.89
N TYR A 154 6.27 -11.76 -8.08
CA TYR A 154 7.24 -12.32 -7.14
C TYR A 154 8.56 -11.54 -7.16
N GLY A 155 9.56 -12.03 -6.41
CA GLY A 155 10.88 -11.38 -6.32
C GLY A 155 10.94 -10.18 -5.38
N PHE A 156 9.94 -10.00 -4.52
CA PHE A 156 9.88 -8.88 -3.56
C PHE A 156 11.13 -8.81 -2.67
N ALA A 157 11.55 -9.96 -2.12
CA ALA A 157 12.76 -10.04 -1.32
C ALA A 157 14.07 -9.76 -2.08
N ASN A 158 14.04 -9.67 -3.40
CA ASN A 158 15.21 -9.31 -4.21
C ASN A 158 15.21 -7.82 -4.62
N ALA A 159 14.11 -7.09 -4.40
CA ALA A 159 14.03 -5.64 -4.62
C ALA A 159 14.62 -4.89 -3.42
N LEU A 160 15.95 -4.84 -3.31
CA LEU A 160 16.68 -4.39 -2.11
C LEU A 160 16.51 -2.88 -1.79
N ASP A 161 16.15 -2.08 -2.80
CA ASP A 161 15.89 -0.64 -2.65
C ASP A 161 14.44 -0.33 -2.25
N LEU A 162 13.60 -1.35 -2.10
CA LEU A 162 12.18 -1.19 -1.82
C LEU A 162 11.98 -0.58 -0.43
N GLN A 163 11.27 0.53 -0.39
CA GLN A 163 10.97 1.28 0.84
C GLN A 163 9.52 1.10 1.27
N SER A 164 8.60 0.94 0.31
CA SER A 164 7.18 0.78 0.59
C SER A 164 6.58 -0.35 -0.22
N LEU A 165 5.82 -1.22 0.43
CA LEU A 165 5.23 -2.38 -0.20
C LEU A 165 3.78 -2.56 0.25
N ASN A 166 2.86 -2.53 -0.71
CA ASN A 166 1.47 -2.93 -0.51
C ASN A 166 1.21 -4.24 -1.26
N LEU A 167 0.81 -5.28 -0.52
CA LEU A 167 0.40 -6.57 -1.06
C LEU A 167 -1.05 -6.86 -0.72
N CYS A 168 -1.88 -6.99 -1.75
CA CYS A 168 -3.22 -7.56 -1.63
C CYS A 168 -3.20 -9.05 -2.00
N ALA A 169 -3.94 -9.85 -1.24
CA ALA A 169 -4.09 -11.28 -1.44
C ALA A 169 -2.77 -12.06 -1.45
N TYR A 170 -1.81 -11.70 -0.57
CA TYR A 170 -0.55 -12.42 -0.43
C TYR A 170 -0.76 -13.86 0.06
N GLN A 171 -0.22 -14.83 -0.67
CA GLN A 171 -0.42 -16.27 -0.44
C GLN A 171 0.73 -16.96 0.33
N GLY A 172 1.77 -16.24 0.73
CA GLY A 172 2.88 -16.82 1.51
C GLY A 172 2.49 -17.15 2.95
N ASN A 173 3.36 -17.91 3.61
CA ASN A 173 3.16 -18.34 5.00
C ASN A 173 3.56 -17.26 6.02
N ASP A 174 4.57 -16.46 5.69
CA ASP A 174 5.13 -15.39 6.52
C ASP A 174 5.79 -14.33 5.62
N LEU A 175 6.60 -13.43 6.18
CA LEU A 175 7.18 -12.29 5.48
C LEU A 175 8.61 -12.56 4.95
N ALA A 176 9.12 -13.79 5.03
CA ALA A 176 10.51 -14.09 4.64
C ALA A 176 10.81 -13.84 3.16
N ASP A 177 9.84 -14.10 2.29
CA ASP A 177 9.89 -13.89 0.83
C ASP A 177 9.37 -12.49 0.41
N VAL A 178 8.89 -11.71 1.37
CA VAL A 178 8.42 -10.33 1.18
C VAL A 178 9.55 -9.34 1.46
N ILE A 179 10.30 -9.56 2.54
CA ILE A 179 11.28 -8.61 3.06
C ILE A 179 12.69 -9.04 2.64
N GLY A 180 13.28 -8.25 1.75
CA GLY A 180 14.59 -8.49 1.17
C GLY A 180 15.76 -7.80 1.85
N GLY A 181 15.54 -6.57 2.31
CA GLY A 181 16.59 -5.69 2.81
C GLY A 181 16.12 -4.75 3.91
N GLU A 182 17.03 -3.88 4.33
CA GLU A 182 16.84 -3.00 5.48
C GLU A 182 16.09 -1.71 5.14
N SER A 183 15.87 -1.43 3.85
CA SER A 183 15.29 -0.17 3.33
C SER A 183 13.79 -0.04 3.55
N LEU A 184 13.08 -1.16 3.78
CA LEU A 184 11.63 -1.18 3.89
C LEU A 184 11.18 -0.43 5.15
N ASP A 185 10.48 0.69 4.96
CA ASP A 185 9.97 1.55 6.03
C ASP A 185 8.42 1.50 6.15
N TRP A 186 7.73 1.00 5.13
CA TRP A 186 6.27 0.88 5.10
C TRP A 186 5.82 -0.45 4.50
N LEU A 187 5.01 -1.21 5.24
CA LEU A 187 4.49 -2.50 4.79
C LEU A 187 2.98 -2.60 5.06
N SER A 188 2.22 -2.85 4.00
CA SER A 188 0.78 -3.09 4.07
C SER A 188 0.43 -4.43 3.44
N LEU A 189 -0.25 -5.30 4.18
CA LEU A 189 -0.79 -6.56 3.67
C LEU A 189 -2.30 -6.59 3.87
N THR A 190 -3.04 -6.79 2.79
CA THR A 190 -4.50 -6.89 2.79
C THR A 190 -4.97 -8.23 2.26
N GLN A 191 -5.96 -8.86 2.92
CA GLN A 191 -6.59 -10.12 2.48
C GLN A 191 -5.62 -11.29 2.24
N GLY A 192 -4.55 -11.39 3.03
CA GLY A 192 -3.54 -12.45 2.88
C GLY A 192 -3.83 -13.70 3.73
N LYS A 193 -2.89 -14.64 3.69
CA LYS A 193 -2.95 -15.94 4.38
C LYS A 193 -1.73 -16.24 5.24
N ILE A 194 -0.97 -15.21 5.64
CA ILE A 194 0.17 -15.40 6.53
C ILE A 194 -0.29 -15.97 7.88
N HIS A 195 0.53 -16.82 8.48
CA HIS A 195 0.32 -17.40 9.82
C HIS A 195 1.20 -16.73 10.87
N SER A 196 2.33 -16.15 10.45
CA SER A 196 3.28 -15.46 11.33
C SER A 196 3.91 -14.24 10.66
N LEU A 197 4.60 -13.43 11.47
CA LEU A 197 5.39 -12.29 11.00
C LEU A 197 6.90 -12.61 10.87
N ASN A 198 7.26 -13.89 10.74
CA ASN A 198 8.64 -14.30 10.49
C ASN A 198 9.19 -13.57 9.25
N GLY A 199 10.44 -13.11 9.34
CA GLY A 199 11.05 -12.23 8.32
C GLY A 199 11.21 -10.78 8.77
N LEU A 200 10.45 -10.31 9.77
CA LEU A 200 10.56 -8.93 10.28
C LEU A 200 11.95 -8.54 10.79
N HIS A 201 12.78 -9.49 11.22
CA HIS A 201 14.17 -9.25 11.63
C HIS A 201 15.06 -8.65 10.52
N LYS A 202 14.64 -8.74 9.25
CA LYS A 202 15.31 -8.10 8.10
C LYS A 202 14.93 -6.63 7.93
N ALA A 203 13.71 -6.22 8.34
CA ALA A 203 13.18 -4.87 8.10
C ALA A 203 13.60 -3.87 9.19
N LYS A 204 14.90 -3.59 9.29
CA LYS A 204 15.47 -2.74 10.35
C LYS A 204 15.02 -1.28 10.31
N SER A 205 14.45 -0.81 9.20
CA SER A 205 13.93 0.55 9.06
C SER A 205 12.40 0.63 9.10
N LEU A 206 11.69 -0.47 9.44
CA LEU A 206 10.24 -0.50 9.37
C LEU A 206 9.61 0.47 10.36
N LYS A 207 8.86 1.46 9.83
CA LYS A 207 8.17 2.52 10.58
C LYS A 207 6.67 2.27 10.69
N SER A 208 6.07 1.67 9.66
CA SER A 208 4.64 1.40 9.60
C SER A 208 4.36 -0.01 9.13
N LEU A 209 3.47 -0.68 9.86
CA LEU A 209 2.97 -2.01 9.54
C LEU A 209 1.45 -2.01 9.61
N SER A 210 0.80 -2.29 8.48
CA SER A 210 -0.65 -2.45 8.39
C SER A 210 -0.98 -3.86 7.93
N LEU A 211 -1.76 -4.59 8.75
CA LEU A 211 -2.20 -5.95 8.46
C LEU A 211 -3.72 -5.99 8.52
N CYS A 212 -4.34 -6.06 7.33
CA CYS A 212 -5.79 -6.07 7.19
C CYS A 212 -6.25 -7.44 6.66
N TYR A 213 -7.25 -8.02 7.32
CA TYR A 213 -7.85 -9.30 6.93
C TYR A 213 -6.84 -10.45 6.77
N GLN A 214 -5.79 -10.50 7.59
CA GLN A 214 -4.88 -11.65 7.68
C GLN A 214 -5.55 -12.73 8.53
N ARG A 215 -6.53 -13.41 7.93
CA ARG A 215 -7.45 -14.28 8.66
C ARG A 215 -6.77 -15.45 9.35
N ASN A 216 -5.61 -15.90 8.86
CA ASN A 216 -4.87 -17.03 9.41
C ASN A 216 -3.72 -16.63 10.35
N LEU A 217 -3.50 -15.34 10.57
CA LEU A 217 -2.42 -14.84 11.41
C LEU A 217 -2.70 -15.20 12.88
N THR A 218 -1.82 -15.98 13.47
CA THR A 218 -1.90 -16.41 14.87
C THR A 218 -0.70 -15.93 15.68
N ASP A 219 0.48 -15.85 15.06
CA ASP A 219 1.74 -15.51 15.74
C ASP A 219 2.28 -14.15 15.32
N ILE A 220 2.20 -13.18 16.23
CA ILE A 220 2.77 -11.84 16.08
C ILE A 220 4.03 -11.62 16.92
N SER A 221 4.63 -12.68 17.47
CA SER A 221 5.81 -12.59 18.35
C SER A 221 7.00 -11.89 17.67
N ALA A 222 7.13 -12.00 16.35
CA ALA A 222 8.22 -11.37 15.61
C ALA A 222 8.16 -9.83 15.57
N LEU A 223 7.09 -9.19 16.07
CA LEU A 223 7.03 -7.72 16.28
C LEU A 223 8.18 -7.21 17.17
N VAL A 224 8.70 -8.04 18.09
CA VAL A 224 9.84 -7.68 18.96
C VAL A 224 11.09 -7.28 18.17
N ASN A 225 11.21 -7.72 16.91
CA ASN A 225 12.35 -7.42 16.05
C ASN A 225 12.36 -5.96 15.53
N VAL A 226 11.19 -5.30 15.51
CA VAL A 226 11.02 -3.91 15.03
C VAL A 226 10.63 -2.95 16.16
N LYS A 227 10.83 -3.36 17.42
CA LYS A 227 10.40 -2.64 18.62
C LYS A 227 10.88 -1.19 18.75
N SER A 228 12.01 -0.87 18.13
CA SER A 228 12.66 0.45 18.21
C SER A 228 12.45 1.31 16.96
N THR A 229 11.86 0.75 15.90
CA THR A 229 11.67 1.45 14.62
C THR A 229 10.21 1.59 14.23
N LEU A 230 9.34 0.71 14.73
CA LEU A 230 7.92 0.71 14.41
C LEU A 230 7.19 1.79 15.21
N PHE A 231 6.62 2.77 14.50
CA PHE A 231 5.88 3.88 15.08
C PHE A 231 4.37 3.76 14.85
N GLN A 232 3.96 3.06 13.79
CA GLN A 232 2.55 2.84 13.46
C GLN A 232 2.27 1.35 13.27
N LEU A 233 1.27 0.85 13.99
CA LEU A 233 0.77 -0.52 13.85
C LEU A 233 -0.74 -0.52 13.69
N CYS A 234 -1.22 -1.11 12.61
CA CYS A 234 -2.64 -1.40 12.39
C CYS A 234 -2.84 -2.91 12.25
N LEU A 235 -3.65 -3.48 13.14
CA LEU A 235 -4.16 -4.85 13.06
C LEU A 235 -5.67 -4.80 12.86
N ASP A 236 -6.11 -5.07 11.63
CA ASP A 236 -7.51 -4.97 11.25
C ASP A 236 -8.08 -6.32 10.81
N HIS A 237 -9.09 -6.82 11.52
CA HIS A 237 -9.76 -8.10 11.24
C HIS A 237 -8.80 -9.31 11.15
N CYS A 238 -7.73 -9.31 11.95
CA CYS A 238 -6.85 -10.47 12.20
C CYS A 238 -7.41 -11.37 13.30
N SER A 239 -8.45 -12.14 12.97
CA SER A 239 -9.35 -12.79 13.94
C SER A 239 -8.77 -13.99 14.72
N HIS A 240 -7.58 -14.49 14.38
CA HIS A 240 -6.99 -15.67 15.01
C HIS A 240 -5.80 -15.38 15.93
N ILE A 241 -5.43 -14.10 16.10
CA ILE A 241 -4.46 -13.69 17.12
C ILE A 241 -5.11 -13.83 18.49
N THR A 242 -4.47 -14.59 19.38
CA THR A 242 -4.90 -14.78 20.77
C THR A 242 -3.88 -14.29 21.79
N ASP A 243 -2.60 -14.24 21.42
CA ASP A 243 -1.52 -13.70 22.25
C ASP A 243 -1.08 -12.33 21.72
N PHE A 244 -1.33 -11.30 22.52
CA PHE A 244 -0.96 -9.91 22.23
C PHE A 244 0.25 -9.44 23.06
N SER A 245 0.93 -10.34 23.77
CA SER A 245 2.06 -10.00 24.66
C SER A 245 3.19 -9.26 23.93
N ALA A 246 3.40 -9.57 22.64
CA ALA A 246 4.39 -8.92 21.78
C ALA A 246 4.22 -7.39 21.66
N LEU A 247 2.99 -6.87 21.83
CA LEU A 247 2.73 -5.44 21.83
C LEU A 247 3.49 -4.71 22.94
N SER A 248 3.72 -5.35 24.08
CA SER A 248 4.45 -4.75 25.22
C SER A 248 5.91 -4.42 24.91
N ALA A 249 6.48 -4.98 23.83
CA ALA A 249 7.84 -4.65 23.42
C ALA A 249 7.93 -3.33 22.63
N LEU A 250 6.83 -2.85 22.04
CA LEU A 250 6.80 -1.74 21.08
C LEU A 250 6.83 -0.37 21.76
N SER A 251 7.92 -0.05 22.47
CA SER A 251 8.03 1.20 23.24
C SER A 251 8.16 2.46 22.39
N ALA A 252 8.53 2.33 21.10
CA ALA A 252 8.59 3.44 20.14
C ALA A 252 7.23 3.76 19.49
N LEU A 253 6.19 2.94 19.70
CA LEU A 253 4.92 3.07 18.99
C LEU A 253 4.19 4.37 19.37
N GLU A 254 3.74 5.10 18.35
CA GLU A 254 2.99 6.35 18.49
C GLU A 254 1.51 6.21 18.08
N TYR A 255 1.24 5.30 17.14
CA TYR A 255 -0.11 4.98 16.67
C TYR A 255 -0.36 3.48 16.75
N LEU A 256 -1.44 3.11 17.45
CA LEU A 256 -1.92 1.73 17.53
C LEU A 256 -3.39 1.68 17.13
N GLU A 257 -3.71 0.78 16.20
CA GLU A 257 -5.08 0.46 15.83
C GLU A 257 -5.32 -1.05 15.93
N LEU A 258 -6.34 -1.43 16.70
CA LEU A 258 -6.76 -2.81 16.91
C LEU A 258 -8.25 -2.94 16.57
N GLN A 259 -8.55 -3.44 15.38
CA GLN A 259 -9.92 -3.60 14.86
C GLN A 259 -10.25 -5.07 14.61
N GLY A 260 -11.51 -5.44 14.81
CA GLY A 260 -12.02 -6.76 14.50
C GLY A 260 -12.81 -7.40 15.63
N ASN A 261 -12.97 -8.72 15.55
CA ASN A 261 -13.84 -9.49 16.43
C ASN A 261 -13.09 -10.35 17.46
N SER A 262 -11.75 -10.28 17.49
CA SER A 262 -10.96 -10.90 18.56
C SER A 262 -11.21 -10.20 19.89
N ILE A 263 -10.97 -10.94 20.98
CA ILE A 263 -11.11 -10.43 22.34
C ILE A 263 -9.72 -10.28 22.94
N LEU A 264 -9.38 -9.06 23.35
CA LEU A 264 -8.18 -8.78 24.13
C LEU A 264 -8.42 -9.24 25.57
N PRO A 265 -7.49 -9.97 26.21
CA PRO A 265 -7.67 -10.35 27.61
C PRO A 265 -7.71 -9.12 28.53
N ASN A 266 -6.85 -8.13 28.28
CA ASN A 266 -6.73 -6.85 28.99
C ASN A 266 -5.88 -5.87 28.15
N LEU A 267 -5.67 -4.65 28.66
CA LEU A 267 -4.88 -3.60 28.00
C LEU A 267 -3.51 -3.34 28.66
N SER A 268 -2.96 -4.29 29.42
CA SER A 268 -1.73 -4.10 30.21
C SER A 268 -0.49 -3.73 29.39
N PHE A 269 -0.46 -4.06 28.09
CA PHE A 269 0.61 -3.65 27.18
C PHE A 269 0.78 -2.12 27.09
N LEU A 270 -0.28 -1.34 27.34
CA LEU A 270 -0.23 0.13 27.33
C LEU A 270 0.76 0.70 28.35
N CYS A 271 1.02 -0.01 29.46
CA CYS A 271 2.01 0.40 30.46
C CYS A 271 3.44 0.50 29.89
N ASN A 272 3.71 -0.16 28.76
CA ASN A 272 5.03 -0.20 28.12
C ASN A 272 5.12 0.66 26.84
N MET A 273 4.12 1.51 26.58
CA MET A 273 4.05 2.37 25.38
C MET A 273 4.06 3.86 25.74
N PRO A 274 5.16 4.39 26.31
CA PRO A 274 5.22 5.77 26.80
C PRO A 274 5.10 6.84 25.69
N ASN A 275 5.33 6.46 24.44
CA ASN A 275 5.25 7.35 23.28
C ASN A 275 3.90 7.27 22.55
N LEU A 276 2.96 6.45 23.01
CA LEU A 276 1.68 6.25 22.31
C LEU A 276 0.84 7.52 22.38
N LYS A 277 0.51 8.07 21.21
CA LYS A 277 -0.27 9.30 21.05
C LYS A 277 -1.72 8.99 20.71
N VAL A 278 -1.93 7.97 19.88
CA VAL A 278 -3.24 7.59 19.35
C VAL A 278 -3.47 6.09 19.54
N PHE A 279 -4.58 5.75 20.18
CA PHE A 279 -5.06 4.37 20.29
C PHE A 279 -6.49 4.22 19.79
N ASN A 280 -6.68 3.48 18.70
CA ASN A 280 -8.00 3.16 18.15
C ASN A 280 -8.38 1.72 18.50
N LEU A 281 -9.34 1.55 19.40
CA LEU A 281 -9.79 0.26 19.94
C LEU A 281 -11.16 -0.15 19.38
N GLY A 282 -11.17 -0.98 18.35
CA GLY A 282 -12.39 -1.63 17.84
C GLY A 282 -12.68 -3.00 18.42
N MET A 283 -11.65 -3.69 18.93
CA MET A 283 -11.76 -5.00 19.56
C MET A 283 -12.49 -4.94 20.91
N ASP A 284 -13.00 -6.09 21.36
CA ASP A 284 -13.54 -6.22 22.72
C ASP A 284 -12.40 -6.48 23.73
N VAL A 285 -12.60 -6.09 24.99
CA VAL A 285 -11.66 -6.34 26.10
C VAL A 285 -12.38 -7.16 27.16
N SER A 286 -11.82 -8.32 27.51
CA SER A 286 -12.48 -9.33 28.34
C SER A 286 -12.77 -8.86 29.76
N ASP A 287 -11.85 -8.12 30.39
CA ASP A 287 -12.03 -7.55 31.73
C ASP A 287 -12.83 -6.24 31.73
N GLY A 288 -13.02 -5.63 30.55
CA GLY A 288 -13.72 -4.37 30.38
C GLY A 288 -13.04 -3.16 31.01
N ASP A 289 -11.79 -3.27 31.44
CA ASP A 289 -11.07 -2.18 32.09
C ASP A 289 -10.32 -1.32 31.07
N LEU A 290 -10.86 -0.13 30.81
CA LEU A 290 -10.26 0.88 29.94
C LEU A 290 -9.48 1.95 30.72
N SER A 291 -9.22 1.78 32.02
CA SER A 291 -8.57 2.82 32.84
C SER A 291 -7.19 3.20 32.30
N LEU A 292 -6.45 2.23 31.72
CA LEU A 292 -5.14 2.49 31.11
C LEU A 292 -5.21 3.40 29.88
N CYS A 293 -6.35 3.48 29.21
CA CYS A 293 -6.57 4.40 28.08
C CYS A 293 -6.50 5.88 28.51
N MET A 294 -6.69 6.19 29.80
CA MET A 294 -6.58 7.57 30.31
C MET A 294 -5.16 8.14 30.20
N ASN A 295 -4.15 7.28 30.02
CA ASN A 295 -2.75 7.67 29.86
C ASN A 295 -2.37 7.95 28.40
N VAL A 296 -3.28 7.71 27.45
CA VAL A 296 -3.05 7.93 26.01
C VAL A 296 -3.76 9.23 25.60
N PRO A 297 -3.08 10.18 24.93
CA PRO A 297 -3.66 11.50 24.61
C PRO A 297 -4.95 11.46 23.80
N TYR A 298 -5.05 10.55 22.83
CA TYR A 298 -6.22 10.36 21.99
C TYR A 298 -6.60 8.90 21.90
N VAL A 299 -7.82 8.56 22.35
CA VAL A 299 -8.35 7.19 22.27
C VAL A 299 -9.72 7.20 21.65
N THR A 300 -9.99 6.24 20.76
CA THR A 300 -11.36 5.92 20.33
C THR A 300 -11.70 4.50 20.68
N CYS A 301 -12.96 4.23 21.04
CA CYS A 301 -13.42 2.87 21.25
C CYS A 301 -14.87 2.62 20.80
N LYS A 302 -15.19 1.36 20.53
CA LYS A 302 -16.59 0.92 20.40
C LYS A 302 -17.19 0.65 21.78
N ASN A 303 -18.20 1.42 22.17
CA ASN A 303 -18.88 1.24 23.45
C ASN A 303 -19.42 -0.20 23.62
N ARG A 304 -19.06 -0.84 24.74
CA ARG A 304 -19.59 -2.14 25.18
C ARG A 304 -20.24 -1.98 26.55
N ARG A 305 -21.17 -2.88 26.89
CA ARG A 305 -21.94 -2.79 28.14
C ARG A 305 -21.06 -2.98 29.37
N HIS A 306 -20.10 -3.91 29.31
CA HIS A 306 -19.21 -4.27 30.42
C HIS A 306 -17.98 -3.39 30.55
N PHE A 307 -17.72 -2.48 29.59
CA PHE A 307 -16.62 -1.52 29.73
C PHE A 307 -16.91 -0.55 30.87
N ASN A 308 -15.88 -0.24 31.66
CA ASN A 308 -15.97 0.72 32.76
C ASN A 308 -16.02 2.19 32.29
N LEU A 309 -15.52 2.47 31.09
CA LEU A 309 -15.57 3.79 30.45
C LEU A 309 -16.30 3.72 29.09
N ARG A 310 -16.86 4.84 28.66
CA ARG A 310 -17.42 5.06 27.33
C ARG A 310 -16.46 5.87 26.48
N ASP A 311 -16.60 5.77 25.15
CA ASP A 311 -15.77 6.50 24.20
C ASP A 311 -15.74 8.02 24.48
N ALA A 312 -16.87 8.60 24.89
CA ALA A 312 -17.00 10.02 25.20
C ALA A 312 -16.25 10.44 26.49
N GLU A 313 -15.90 9.49 27.35
CA GLU A 313 -15.16 9.73 28.61
C GLU A 313 -13.64 9.58 28.42
N LEU A 314 -13.20 9.05 27.27
CA LEU A 314 -11.79 8.84 26.97
C LEU A 314 -11.13 10.12 26.45
N PRO A 315 -9.79 10.27 26.62
CA PRO A 315 -9.06 11.42 26.11
C PRO A 315 -9.24 11.62 24.61
N LYS A 316 -9.51 12.87 24.21
CA LYS A 316 -9.64 13.32 22.80
C LYS A 316 -8.67 14.44 22.47
N GLN A 317 -7.52 14.48 23.15
CA GLN A 317 -6.49 15.47 22.88
C GLN A 317 -5.77 15.07 21.60
N LEU A 318 -6.16 15.68 20.49
CA LEU A 318 -5.47 15.49 19.21
C LEU A 318 -4.02 15.96 19.35
N CYS A 319 -3.09 15.01 19.53
CA CYS A 319 -1.74 15.21 19.05
C CYS A 319 -1.81 15.31 17.51
N SER A 320 -0.94 16.11 16.91
CA SER A 320 -0.94 16.40 15.47
C SER A 320 -1.18 15.16 14.58
N VAL A 321 -1.75 15.41 13.40
CA VAL A 321 -1.94 14.46 12.28
C VAL A 321 -0.84 13.40 12.24
N GLN A 322 -1.22 12.12 12.04
CA GLN A 322 -0.31 10.98 11.82
C GLN A 322 1.04 11.46 11.26
N ASP A 323 2.08 11.45 12.09
CA ASP A 323 3.43 11.67 11.61
C ASP A 323 3.83 10.38 10.92
N ASP A 324 3.95 10.44 9.59
CA ASP A 324 4.40 9.29 8.81
C ASP A 324 5.92 9.11 8.90
N HIS A 325 6.57 9.74 9.88
CA HIS A 325 7.98 9.63 10.21
C HIS A 325 8.89 9.83 9.00
N GLY A 326 8.54 10.83 8.18
CA GLY A 326 9.26 11.20 6.96
C GLY A 326 8.98 10.31 5.74
N VAL A 327 7.95 9.46 5.76
CA VAL A 327 7.50 8.72 4.57
C VAL A 327 6.84 9.69 3.59
N GLU A 328 7.41 9.74 2.38
CA GLU A 328 6.93 10.58 1.28
C GLU A 328 5.49 10.21 0.88
N LEU A 329 4.65 11.21 0.60
CA LEU A 329 3.23 11.02 0.27
C LEU A 329 3.01 10.00 -0.85
N TRP A 330 3.80 10.07 -1.93
CA TRP A 330 3.65 9.18 -3.08
C TRP A 330 4.02 7.71 -2.79
N ARG A 331 4.73 7.44 -1.68
CA ARG A 331 5.05 6.07 -1.21
C ARG A 331 3.98 5.48 -0.32
N ARG A 332 2.96 6.26 0.03
CA ARG A 332 1.83 5.79 0.83
C ARG A 332 0.94 4.98 -0.10
N CYS A 333 1.16 3.69 0.02
CA CYS A 333 0.53 2.60 -0.67
C CYS A 333 -0.17 1.82 0.48
#